data_AF-A0A968MF93-F1
#
_entry.id   AF-A0A968MF93-F1
#
_cell.length_a   1.000
_cell.length_b   1.000
_cell.length_c   1.000
_cell.angle_alpha   90.00
_cell.angle_beta   90.00
_cell.angle_gamma   90.00
#
_symmetry.space_group_name_H-M   'P 1'
#
loop_
_entity.id
_entity.type
_entity.pdbx_description
1 polymer ?
#
loop_
_entity_poly.entity_id
_entity_poly.type
_entity_poly.pdbx_seq_one_letter_code
_entity_poly.pdbx_strand_id
1 'polypeptide(L)'
;TRSPNYGINAGTLSLGMNYLIGDCKNFSEPEIPEISKRFSQSVIYAAGGKVYDNLLAKKYFISSLTYNLDYRINYKRRIGAGADLFYDASIGEALADRDEEYIENKADLFRFGLHVSHSIQYKKIAMEIHVGHYLYSHYTDLFFVLQPNYF
;
A
#
# COMPACT_ATOMS: atom_id res chain seq x y z
N THR A 1 -15.84 -33.97 8.28
CA THR A 1 -15.24 -34.09 9.63
C THR A 1 -14.49 -32.80 9.93
N ARG A 2 -14.90 -32.08 10.98
CA ARG A 2 -14.42 -30.72 11.30
C ARG A 2 -13.08 -30.81 12.03
N SER A 3 -12.03 -30.23 11.46
CA SER A 3 -10.69 -30.21 12.09
C SER A 3 -10.69 -29.21 13.26
N PRO A 4 -10.15 -29.55 14.44
CA PRO A 4 -10.04 -28.62 15.55
C PRO A 4 -8.96 -27.56 15.25
N ASN A 5 -9.27 -26.28 15.52
CA ASN A 5 -8.25 -25.22 15.51
C ASN A 5 -7.21 -25.53 16.60
N TYR A 6 -5.99 -25.92 16.21
CA TYR A 6 -4.82 -26.02 17.11
C TYR A 6 -4.31 -24.61 17.47
N GLY A 7 -5.19 -23.79 18.03
CA GLY A 7 -4.83 -22.52 18.62
C GLY A 7 -3.95 -22.76 19.84
N ILE A 8 -2.72 -22.26 19.79
CA ILE A 8 -1.89 -22.08 20.98
C ILE A 8 -2.63 -21.08 21.88
N ASN A 9 -3.40 -21.59 22.85
CA ASN A 9 -3.92 -20.79 23.97
C ASN A 9 -2.93 -20.87 25.12
N ALA A 10 -1.77 -20.24 24.97
CA ALA A 10 -0.86 -20.00 26.08
C ALA A 10 -1.14 -18.61 26.63
N GLY A 11 -1.86 -18.52 27.74
CA GLY A 11 -1.94 -17.29 28.53
C GLY A 11 -0.68 -17.17 29.37
N THR A 12 0.15 -16.16 29.10
CA THR A 12 1.37 -15.90 29.85
C THR A 12 1.25 -14.59 30.61
N LEU A 13 1.51 -14.64 31.93
CA LEU A 13 1.64 -13.47 32.79
C LEU A 13 3.11 -13.37 33.24
N SER A 14 3.74 -12.23 32.98
CA SER A 14 5.11 -11.96 33.39
C SER A 14 5.15 -10.70 34.24
N LEU A 15 5.75 -10.80 35.43
CA LEU A 15 6.06 -9.68 36.31
C LEU A 15 7.58 -9.50 36.34
N GLY A 16 8.06 -8.28 36.09
CA GLY A 16 9.47 -7.93 36.13
C GLY A 16 9.67 -6.66 36.94
N MET A 17 10.73 -6.64 37.74
CA MET A 17 11.15 -5.47 38.51
C MET A 17 12.51 -5.02 37.98
N ASN A 18 12.63 -3.74 37.64
CA ASN A 18 13.88 -3.14 37.19
C ASN A 18 14.34 -2.14 38.24
N TYR A 19 15.59 -2.26 38.68
CA TYR A 19 16.22 -1.32 39.59
C TYR A 19 17.54 -0.87 38.97
N LEU A 20 17.72 0.44 38.84
CA LEU A 20 18.92 1.04 38.26
C LEU A 20 19.99 1.17 39.35
N ILE A 21 21.10 0.46 39.22
CA ILE A 21 22.27 0.60 40.11
C ILE A 21 23.28 1.52 39.42
N GLY A 22 23.41 2.76 39.89
CA GLY A 22 24.38 3.75 39.40
C GLY A 22 23.78 5.14 39.17
N ASP A 23 24.63 6.11 38.82
CA ASP A 23 24.19 7.47 38.50
C ASP A 23 23.44 7.52 37.17
N CYS A 24 22.28 8.18 37.16
CA CYS A 24 21.62 8.61 35.94
C CYS A 24 22.57 9.57 35.21
N LYS A 25 23.23 9.11 34.15
CA LYS A 25 23.87 10.04 33.21
C LYS A 25 22.80 11.01 32.73
N ASN A 26 23.00 12.31 32.99
CA ASN A 26 22.23 13.35 32.34
C ASN A 26 22.38 13.14 30.84
N PHE A 27 21.33 12.59 30.22
CA PHE A 27 21.23 12.57 28.78
C PHE A 27 21.12 14.04 28.38
N SER A 28 22.21 14.60 27.86
CA SER A 28 22.11 15.86 27.14
C SER A 28 21.09 15.60 26.04
N GLU A 29 19.95 16.28 26.07
CA GLU A 29 19.00 16.22 24.97
C GLU A 29 19.77 16.68 23.73
N PRO A 30 20.00 15.79 22.74
CA PRO A 30 20.66 16.23 21.53
C PRO A 30 19.79 17.31 20.91
N GLU A 31 20.38 18.47 20.64
CA GLU A 31 19.72 19.56 19.96
C GLU A 31 19.16 19.00 18.64
N ILE A 32 17.84 18.92 18.57
CA ILE A 32 17.18 18.40 17.39
C ILE A 32 17.35 19.49 16.34
N PRO A 33 18.04 19.24 15.21
CA PRO A 33 18.23 20.28 14.20
C PRO A 33 16.87 20.81 13.73
N GLU A 34 16.84 21.98 13.08
CA GLU A 34 15.60 22.45 12.47
C GLU A 34 15.28 21.69 11.18
N ILE A 35 13.99 21.40 10.95
CA ILE A 35 13.53 20.76 9.72
C ILE A 35 13.63 21.78 8.58
N SER A 36 14.72 21.72 7.83
CA SER A 36 15.01 22.67 6.74
C SER A 36 14.07 22.53 5.52
N LYS A 37 13.53 21.33 5.27
CA LYS A 37 12.57 21.07 4.18
C LYS A 37 11.33 20.38 4.72
N ARG A 38 10.22 21.12 4.73
CA ARG A 38 8.91 20.62 5.15
C ARG A 38 8.20 19.85 4.04
N PHE A 39 8.45 20.16 2.77
CA PHE A 39 7.87 19.46 1.63
C PHE A 39 8.91 18.61 0.91
N SER A 40 8.50 17.42 0.49
CA SER A 40 9.27 16.49 -0.33
C SER A 40 8.38 16.00 -1.47
N GLN A 41 8.98 15.79 -2.64
CA GLN A 41 8.30 15.22 -3.80
C GLN A 41 9.01 13.94 -4.21
N SER A 42 8.26 12.94 -4.66
CA SER A 42 8.83 11.72 -5.22
C SER A 42 8.04 11.25 -6.44
N VAL A 43 8.76 10.65 -7.38
CA VAL A 43 8.21 9.93 -8.52
C VAL A 43 8.74 8.52 -8.46
N ILE A 44 7.84 7.54 -8.47
CA ILE A 44 8.17 6.13 -8.40
C ILE A 44 7.62 5.46 -9.65
N TYR A 45 8.49 4.81 -10.40
CA TYR A 45 8.10 3.97 -11.53
C TYR A 45 8.44 2.52 -11.20
N ALA A 46 7.47 1.63 -11.38
CA ALA A 46 7.66 0.19 -11.22
C ALA A 46 7.06 -0.56 -12.40
N ALA A 47 7.68 -1.66 -12.80
CA ALA A 47 7.23 -2.50 -13.90
C ALA A 47 7.48 -3.97 -13.59
N GLY A 48 6.68 -4.85 -14.18
CA GLY A 48 6.76 -6.28 -13.94
C GLY A 48 5.91 -7.12 -14.88
N GLY A 49 5.86 -8.43 -14.60
CA GLY A 49 5.02 -9.39 -15.31
C GLY A 49 3.98 -9.98 -14.37
N LYS A 50 2.73 -10.03 -14.81
CA LYS A 50 1.60 -10.66 -14.12
C LYS A 50 1.13 -11.88 -14.92
N VAL A 51 0.75 -12.96 -14.24
CA VAL A 51 0.04 -14.08 -14.86
C VAL A 51 -1.41 -13.97 -14.40
N TYR A 52 -2.35 -13.89 -15.34
CA TYR A 52 -3.78 -13.79 -15.03
C TYR A 52 -4.38 -15.18 -14.79
N ASP A 53 -4.20 -16.10 -15.75
CA ASP A 53 -4.55 -17.50 -15.61
C ASP A 53 -3.28 -18.38 -15.57
N ASN A 54 -3.12 -19.11 -14.46
CA ASN A 54 -2.01 -20.03 -14.24
C ASN A 54 -2.07 -21.27 -15.14
N LEU A 55 -3.25 -21.62 -15.69
CA LEU A 55 -3.42 -22.74 -16.61
C LEU A 55 -2.93 -22.39 -18.02
N LEU A 56 -3.08 -21.13 -18.44
CA LEU A 56 -2.68 -20.63 -19.76
C LEU A 56 -1.23 -20.14 -19.81
N ALA A 57 -0.56 -20.00 -18.65
CA ALA A 57 0.84 -19.55 -18.50
C ALA A 57 1.20 -18.23 -19.21
N LYS A 58 0.20 -17.45 -19.61
CA LYS A 58 0.36 -16.20 -20.35
C LYS A 58 0.78 -15.09 -19.40
N LYS A 59 1.86 -14.38 -19.78
CA LYS A 59 2.43 -13.28 -18.99
C LYS A 59 2.05 -11.94 -19.59
N TYR A 60 1.53 -11.07 -18.75
CA TYR A 60 1.11 -9.71 -19.04
C TYR A 60 2.10 -8.71 -18.49
N PHE A 61 2.45 -7.72 -19.30
CA PHE A 61 3.22 -6.59 -18.82
C PHE A 61 2.34 -5.69 -17.97
N ILE A 62 2.85 -5.32 -16.79
CA ILE A 62 2.23 -4.35 -15.89
C ILE A 62 3.25 -3.26 -15.54
N SER A 63 2.76 -2.04 -15.37
CA SER A 63 3.57 -0.95 -14.84
C SER A 63 2.74 0.04 -14.02
N SER A 64 3.44 0.82 -13.21
CA SER A 64 2.87 1.85 -12.36
C SER A 64 3.77 3.07 -12.33
N LEU A 65 3.16 4.24 -12.28
CA LEU A 65 3.79 5.52 -12.07
C LEU A 65 3.05 6.24 -10.95
N THR A 66 3.76 6.48 -9.86
CA THR A 66 3.24 7.14 -8.66
C THR A 66 3.96 8.46 -8.46
N TYR A 67 3.20 9.52 -8.23
CA TYR A 67 3.71 10.81 -7.78
C TYR A 67 3.24 11.10 -6.36
N ASN A 68 4.16 11.48 -5.47
CA ASN A 68 3.84 11.85 -4.09
C ASN A 68 4.31 13.28 -3.77
N LEU A 69 3.49 13.99 -3.01
CA LEU A 69 3.83 15.23 -2.33
C LEU A 69 3.67 15.01 -0.81
N ASP A 70 4.80 14.96 -0.10
CA ASP A 70 4.84 14.70 1.33
C ASP A 70 5.15 15.96 2.14
N TYR A 71 4.36 16.20 3.18
CA TYR A 71 4.64 17.12 4.25
C TYR A 71 5.26 16.39 5.45
N ARG A 72 6.47 16.81 5.84
CA ARG A 72 7.19 16.28 7.00
C ARG A 72 6.64 16.89 8.28
N ILE A 73 5.97 16.06 9.08
CA ILE A 73 5.46 16.44 10.41
C ILE A 73 6.61 16.51 11.41
N ASN A 74 7.50 15.52 11.38
CA ASN A 74 8.68 15.44 12.23
C ASN A 74 9.78 14.57 11.58
N TYR A 75 10.88 14.35 12.28
CA TYR A 75 12.01 13.54 11.79
C TYR A 75 11.68 12.08 11.44
N LYS A 76 10.60 11.55 12.01
CA LYS A 76 10.19 10.16 11.87
C LYS A 76 8.92 9.98 11.05
N ARG A 77 8.16 11.04 10.77
CA ARG A 77 6.83 10.94 10.16
C ARG A 77 6.60 11.97 9.08
N ARG A 78 5.95 11.54 8.00
CA ARG A 78 5.43 12.40 6.94
C ARG A 78 4.01 11.97 6.59
N ILE A 79 3.22 12.93 6.18
CA ILE A 79 1.91 12.71 5.57
C ILE A 79 1.94 13.29 4.18
N GLY A 80 1.25 12.70 3.24
CA GLY A 80 1.26 13.17 1.87
C GLY A 80 -0.02 12.86 1.14
N ALA A 81 -0.05 13.32 -0.09
CA ALA A 81 -1.04 12.94 -1.07
C ALA A 81 -0.35 12.78 -2.42
N GLY A 82 -0.97 12.00 -3.28
CA GLY A 82 -0.38 11.63 -4.55
C GLY A 82 -1.40 11.16 -5.56
N ALA A 83 -0.86 10.83 -6.73
CA ALA A 83 -1.62 10.27 -7.82
C ALA A 83 -0.88 9.05 -8.36
N ASP A 84 -1.66 8.07 -8.78
CA ASP A 84 -1.17 6.82 -9.34
C ASP A 84 -1.74 6.61 -10.74
N LEU A 85 -0.87 6.19 -11.65
CA LEU A 85 -1.22 5.72 -12.97
C LEU A 85 -0.73 4.27 -13.10
N PHE A 86 -1.66 3.36 -13.40
CA PHE A 86 -1.37 1.95 -13.60
C PHE A 86 -1.66 1.56 -15.05
N TYR A 87 -0.79 0.73 -15.61
CA TYR A 87 -1.03 0.00 -16.84
C TYR A 87 -1.04 -1.48 -16.54
N ASP A 88 -2.11 -2.18 -16.90
CA ASP A 88 -2.19 -3.63 -16.76
C ASP A 88 -2.76 -4.25 -18.03
N ALA A 89 -1.89 -4.88 -18.82
CA ALA A 89 -2.28 -5.54 -20.07
C ALA A 89 -3.21 -6.75 -19.83
N SER A 90 -3.28 -7.29 -18.61
CA SER A 90 -4.17 -8.41 -18.31
C SER A 90 -5.64 -8.00 -18.22
N ILE A 91 -5.94 -6.70 -18.11
CA ILE A 91 -7.32 -6.21 -18.00
C ILE A 91 -8.10 -6.48 -19.30
N GLY A 92 -7.43 -6.41 -20.46
CA GLY A 92 -8.09 -6.68 -21.75
C GLY A 92 -8.67 -8.08 -21.83
N GLU A 93 -7.89 -9.10 -21.43
CA GLU A 93 -8.36 -10.49 -21.37
C GLU A 93 -9.48 -10.65 -20.33
N ALA A 94 -9.34 -10.05 -19.15
CA ALA A 94 -10.37 -10.14 -18.12
C ALA A 94 -11.71 -9.48 -18.52
N LEU A 95 -11.68 -8.45 -19.37
CA LEU A 95 -12.88 -7.82 -19.91
C LEU A 95 -13.48 -8.63 -21.06
N ALA A 96 -12.65 -9.20 -21.94
CA ALA A 96 -13.09 -10.08 -23.02
C ALA A 96 -13.74 -11.38 -22.49
N ASP A 97 -13.24 -11.94 -21.39
CA ASP A 97 -13.86 -13.10 -20.74
C ASP A 97 -15.23 -12.78 -20.10
N ARG A 98 -15.47 -11.51 -19.76
CA ARG A 98 -16.70 -11.06 -19.09
C ARG A 98 -17.80 -10.66 -20.06
N ASP A 99 -17.45 -10.11 -21.21
CA ASP A 99 -18.39 -9.57 -22.19
C ASP A 99 -17.98 -10.01 -23.61
N GLU A 100 -18.79 -10.88 -24.21
CA GLU A 100 -18.51 -11.51 -25.52
C GLU A 100 -18.47 -10.49 -26.68
N GLU A 101 -19.04 -9.29 -26.49
CA GLU A 101 -19.01 -8.18 -27.46
C GLU A 101 -17.92 -7.13 -27.15
N TYR A 102 -17.01 -7.40 -26.21
CA TYR A 102 -15.99 -6.43 -25.80
C TYR A 102 -15.00 -6.11 -26.94
N ILE A 103 -15.03 -4.85 -27.39
CA ILE A 103 -14.03 -4.29 -28.30
C ILE A 103 -12.90 -3.71 -27.44
N GLU A 104 -11.71 -4.33 -27.51
CA GLU A 104 -10.53 -3.87 -26.77
C GLU A 104 -10.23 -2.39 -27.04
N ASN A 105 -10.45 -1.54 -26.05
CA ASN A 105 -9.94 -0.17 -26.04
C ASN A 105 -8.67 -0.11 -25.20
N LYS A 106 -7.59 0.43 -25.77
CA LYS A 106 -6.31 0.60 -25.05
C LYS A 106 -6.44 1.49 -23.81
N ALA A 107 -7.45 2.36 -23.77
CA ALA A 107 -7.73 3.19 -22.60
C ALA A 107 -8.14 2.38 -21.37
N ASP A 108 -8.74 1.19 -21.55
CA ASP A 108 -9.27 0.37 -20.46
C ASP A 108 -8.17 -0.36 -19.68
N LEU A 109 -6.98 -0.47 -20.29
CA LEU A 109 -5.78 -1.02 -19.66
C LEU A 109 -5.15 -0.05 -18.65
N PHE A 110 -5.54 1.23 -18.71
CA PHE A 110 -5.05 2.26 -17.81
C PHE A 110 -6.02 2.49 -16.66
N ARG A 111 -5.46 2.61 -15.45
CA ARG A 111 -6.20 3.02 -14.26
C ARG A 111 -5.53 4.22 -13.63
N PHE A 112 -6.34 5.17 -13.19
CA PHE A 112 -5.88 6.37 -12.52
C PHE A 112 -6.51 6.48 -11.13
N GLY A 113 -5.70 6.79 -10.14
CA GLY A 113 -6.15 6.95 -8.76
C GLY A 113 -5.48 8.11 -8.06
N LEU A 114 -6.10 8.53 -6.96
CA LEU A 114 -5.51 9.44 -6.00
C LEU A 114 -5.35 8.72 -4.66
N HIS A 115 -4.32 9.07 -3.91
CA HIS A 115 -4.08 8.51 -2.60
C HIS A 115 -3.63 9.56 -1.60
N VAL A 116 -3.84 9.24 -0.34
CA VAL A 116 -3.18 9.86 0.81
C VAL A 116 -2.14 8.90 1.35
N SER A 117 -1.01 9.43 1.79
CA SER A 117 0.11 8.65 2.30
C SER A 117 0.42 9.00 3.75
N HIS A 118 0.86 7.99 4.50
CA HIS A 118 1.54 8.19 5.77
C HIS A 118 2.82 7.36 5.77
N SER A 119 3.95 8.02 6.03
CA SER A 119 5.25 7.36 6.08
C SER A 119 5.91 7.48 7.44
N ILE A 120 6.58 6.41 7.84
CA ILE A 120 7.42 6.33 9.02
C ILE A 120 8.85 6.10 8.56
N GLN A 121 9.76 6.96 9.01
CA GLN A 121 11.17 6.89 8.72
C GLN A 121 11.97 6.53 9.96
N TYR A 122 12.82 5.52 9.82
CA TYR A 122 13.83 5.16 10.81
C TYR A 122 15.20 5.04 10.13
N LYS A 123 16.08 6.01 10.42
CA LYS A 123 17.39 6.14 9.76
C LYS A 123 17.23 6.18 8.23
N LYS A 124 17.77 5.16 7.54
CA LYS A 124 17.76 5.01 6.07
C LYS A 124 16.57 4.20 5.56
N ILE A 125 15.76 3.61 6.45
CA ILE A 125 14.59 2.82 6.09
C ILE A 125 13.36 3.69 6.23
N ALA A 126 12.50 3.68 5.22
CA ALA A 126 11.19 4.29 5.26
C ALA A 126 10.14 3.23 4.92
N MET A 127 9.05 3.23 5.67
CA MET A 127 7.84 2.49 5.36
C MET A 127 6.76 3.49 5.05
N GLU A 128 6.04 3.28 3.96
CA GLU A 128 4.98 4.17 3.50
C GLU A 128 3.73 3.35 3.21
N ILE A 129 2.59 3.88 3.64
CA ILE A 129 1.27 3.29 3.45
C ILE A 129 0.45 4.28 2.65
N HIS A 130 -0.15 3.79 1.56
CA HIS A 130 -1.05 4.56 0.69
C HIS A 130 -2.48 4.07 0.88
N VAL A 131 -3.40 5.00 1.06
CA VAL A 131 -4.85 4.73 1.03
C VAL A 131 -5.43 5.63 -0.04
N GLY A 132 -6.04 5.03 -1.06
CA GLY A 132 -6.47 5.76 -2.25
C GLY A 132 -7.74 5.22 -2.86
N HIS A 133 -8.22 5.94 -3.87
CA HIS A 133 -9.40 5.61 -4.64
C HIS A 133 -9.11 5.80 -6.14
N TYR A 134 -9.56 4.85 -6.96
CA TYR A 134 -9.48 4.95 -8.41
C TYR A 134 -10.54 5.91 -8.92
N LEU A 135 -10.14 6.98 -9.61
CA LEU A 135 -11.09 7.89 -10.27
C LEU A 135 -11.50 7.37 -11.64
N TYR A 136 -10.61 6.61 -12.29
CA TYR A 136 -10.87 6.01 -13.59
C TYR A 136 -10.42 4.55 -13.57
N SER A 137 -11.38 3.65 -13.73
CA SER A 137 -11.17 2.22 -13.94
C SER A 137 -12.38 1.62 -14.64
N HIS A 138 -12.23 1.22 -15.91
CA HIS A 138 -13.26 0.42 -16.60
C HIS A 138 -13.33 -1.01 -16.03
N TYR A 139 -12.30 -1.43 -15.29
CA TYR A 139 -12.28 -2.66 -14.53
C TYR A 139 -12.67 -2.38 -13.07
N THR A 140 -13.94 -2.60 -12.72
CA THR A 140 -14.41 -2.49 -11.32
C THR A 140 -14.18 -3.82 -10.60
N ASP A 141 -13.09 -3.94 -9.84
CA ASP A 141 -13.02 -4.97 -8.79
C ASP A 141 -13.94 -4.54 -7.63
N LEU A 142 -14.88 -5.44 -7.32
CA LEU A 142 -15.80 -5.42 -6.19
C LEU A 142 -15.06 -5.12 -4.86
N PHE A 143 -15.04 -3.87 -4.41
CA PHE A 143 -14.75 -3.56 -3.00
C PHE A 143 -15.88 -2.81 -2.27
N PHE A 144 -17.00 -2.57 -2.95
CA PHE A 144 -18.20 -1.96 -2.36
C PHE A 144 -19.51 -2.65 -2.81
N VAL A 145 -19.53 -3.98 -2.81
CA VAL A 145 -20.79 -4.74 -2.74
C VAL A 145 -20.82 -5.46 -1.39
N LEU A 146 -21.06 -4.68 -0.33
CA LEU A 146 -21.71 -5.22 0.86
C LEU A 146 -23.20 -5.37 0.49
N GLN A 147 -23.62 -6.63 0.41
CA GLN A 147 -24.97 -7.20 0.26
C GLN A 147 -26.20 -6.26 0.17
N PRO A 148 -27.16 -6.61 -0.70
CA PRO A 148 -28.57 -6.57 -0.33
C PRO A 148 -29.10 -8.00 -0.10
N ASN A 149 -29.47 -8.26 1.15
CA ASN A 149 -30.60 -9.08 1.62
C ASN A 149 -31.11 -10.22 0.71
N TYR A 150 -30.95 -11.46 1.16
CA TYR A 150 -31.93 -12.51 0.95
C TYR A 150 -32.33 -13.08 2.32
N PHE A 151 -33.55 -12.74 2.74
CA PHE A 151 -34.36 -13.56 3.65
C PHE A 151 -34.94 -14.73 2.85
#